data_AF-A0A9N9F745-F1
#
_entry.id   AF-A0A9N9F745-F1
#
_cell.length_a   1.000
_cell.length_b   1.000
_cell.length_c   1.000
_cell.angle_alpha   90.00
_cell.angle_beta   90.00
_cell.angle_gamma   90.00
#
_symmetry.space_group_name_H-M   'P 1'
#
loop_
_entity.id
_entity.type
_entity.pdbx_description
1 polymer ?
#
loop_
_entity_poly.entity_id
_entity_poly.type
_entity_poly.pdbx_seq_one_letter_code
_entity_poly.pdbx_strand_id
1 'polypeptide(L)'
;MPCPFCEVDNVENSDLKDRIVFQDDTIIVLHDLKPASRMHLLVISRQHILQHMIKTGRRILKQANYSQENTRLGFHVPPFLKINHLHLHCLGLPFRNKLVGIKYVEGLWYKSANKILKKLSEERRRAKNSSSNKCKKSKRSHAKSRKQRYEDNESGVQTSVSGSCVESNGVNTSDAGVSDAGVNDEEEEQIQQMQLKELNNHKDGMNNQKLTKISIISQAPIIVNV
;
A
#
# COMPACT_ATOMS: atom_id res chain seq x y z
N MET A 1 -9.74 11.72 -28.02
CA MET A 1 -8.27 11.87 -28.03
C MET A 1 -7.67 10.61 -27.41
N PRO A 2 -6.73 9.93 -28.09
CA PRO A 2 -5.99 8.83 -27.48
C PRO A 2 -5.20 9.31 -26.26
N CYS A 3 -4.97 8.41 -25.30
CA CYS A 3 -4.24 8.72 -24.07
C CYS A 3 -2.73 8.62 -24.34
N PRO A 4 -1.95 9.72 -24.21
CA PRO A 4 -0.51 9.68 -24.47
C PRO A 4 0.25 8.77 -23.48
N PHE A 5 -0.33 8.47 -22.32
CA PHE A 5 0.27 7.57 -21.33
C PHE A 5 0.01 6.10 -21.64
N CYS A 6 -1.04 5.76 -22.39
CA CYS A 6 -1.28 4.39 -22.83
C CYS A 6 -0.35 3.98 -23.99
N GLU A 7 0.17 4.96 -24.74
CA GLU A 7 0.97 4.73 -25.95
C GLU A 7 2.48 4.72 -25.71
N VAL A 8 2.94 4.88 -24.46
CA VAL A 8 4.37 4.98 -24.12
C VAL A 8 5.19 3.78 -24.66
N ASP A 9 4.59 2.59 -24.73
CA ASP A 9 5.26 1.39 -25.24
C ASP A 9 5.19 1.24 -26.76
N ASN A 10 4.21 1.86 -27.41
CA ASN A 10 3.83 1.55 -28.79
C ASN A 10 4.53 2.44 -29.83
N VAL A 11 5.30 3.45 -29.39
CA VAL A 11 5.90 4.42 -30.29
C VAL A 11 7.42 4.42 -30.13
N GLU A 12 8.10 3.93 -31.18
CA GLU A 12 9.56 3.90 -31.28
C GLU A 12 10.23 5.29 -31.16
N ASN A 13 9.47 6.38 -31.39
CA ASN A 13 9.92 7.77 -31.35
C ASN A 13 8.96 8.68 -30.55
N SER A 14 8.66 8.36 -29.30
CA SER A 14 7.94 9.31 -28.44
C SER A 14 8.92 10.10 -27.58
N ASP A 15 8.76 11.42 -27.50
CA ASP A 15 9.45 12.29 -26.51
C ASP A 15 9.28 11.80 -25.05
N LEU A 16 8.36 10.85 -24.83
CA LEU A 16 8.13 10.20 -23.56
C LEU A 16 9.25 9.22 -23.21
N LYS A 17 9.83 8.49 -24.19
CA LYS A 17 10.92 7.53 -23.95
C LYS A 17 12.15 8.21 -23.34
N ASP A 18 12.54 9.36 -23.86
CA ASP A 18 13.69 10.14 -23.36
C ASP A 18 13.49 10.68 -21.94
N ARG A 19 12.23 10.74 -21.48
CA ARG A 19 11.87 11.19 -20.13
C ARG A 19 11.71 10.03 -19.14
N ILE A 20 11.85 8.78 -19.56
CA ILE A 20 11.74 7.61 -18.68
C ILE A 20 12.91 7.61 -17.69
N VAL A 21 12.57 7.68 -16.41
CA VAL A 21 13.53 7.55 -15.30
C VAL A 21 13.59 6.12 -14.80
N PHE A 22 12.45 5.44 -14.79
CA PHE A 22 12.30 4.09 -14.30
C PHE A 22 11.08 3.45 -14.94
N GLN A 23 11.14 2.15 -15.22
CA GLN A 23 10.03 1.38 -15.75
C GLN A 23 10.12 -0.05 -15.23
N ASP A 24 8.96 -0.61 -14.89
CA ASP A 24 8.76 -2.03 -14.64
C ASP A 24 7.47 -2.51 -15.33
N ASP A 25 7.10 -3.77 -15.07
CA ASP A 25 5.93 -4.42 -15.68
C ASP A 25 4.59 -3.78 -15.29
N THR A 26 4.57 -2.97 -14.22
CA THR A 26 3.35 -2.42 -13.61
C THR A 26 3.26 -0.91 -13.67
N ILE A 27 4.39 -0.20 -13.71
CA ILE A 27 4.46 1.26 -13.68
C ILE A 27 5.57 1.81 -14.59
N ILE A 28 5.39 3.06 -14.98
CA ILE A 28 6.39 3.88 -15.68
C ILE A 28 6.58 5.17 -14.88
N VAL A 29 7.81 5.65 -14.75
CA VAL A 29 8.15 6.92 -14.12
C VAL A 29 8.78 7.83 -15.16
N LEU A 30 8.15 8.98 -15.39
CA LEU A 30 8.59 9.97 -16.36
C LEU A 30 8.95 11.30 -15.67
N HIS A 31 9.88 12.05 -16.24
CA HIS A 31 9.94 13.49 -15.99
C HIS A 31 8.72 14.21 -16.57
N ASP A 32 8.12 15.11 -15.78
CA ASP A 32 7.01 15.94 -16.25
C ASP A 32 7.50 16.92 -17.32
N LEU A 33 6.70 17.10 -18.38
CA LEU A 33 7.02 17.99 -19.51
C LEU A 33 7.15 19.47 -19.07
N LYS A 34 6.39 19.89 -18.07
CA LYS A 34 6.36 21.27 -17.54
C LYS A 34 6.52 21.21 -16.02
N PRO A 35 7.76 20.98 -15.52
CA PRO A 35 8.00 20.74 -14.11
C PRO A 35 7.53 21.91 -13.24
N ALA A 36 6.76 21.61 -12.19
CA ALA A 36 6.23 22.59 -11.24
C ALA A 36 7.22 22.90 -10.10
N SER A 37 8.15 21.99 -9.84
CA SER A 37 9.16 22.03 -8.78
C SER A 37 10.53 21.64 -9.34
N ARG A 38 11.57 21.67 -8.50
CA ARG A 38 12.94 21.28 -8.90
C ARG A 38 12.99 19.90 -9.51
N MET A 39 12.32 18.94 -8.88
CA MET A 39 12.04 17.64 -9.48
C MET A 39 10.54 17.45 -9.58
N HIS A 40 10.04 17.11 -10.76
CA HIS A 40 8.65 16.77 -10.99
C HIS A 40 8.59 15.49 -11.82
N LEU A 41 8.17 14.40 -11.17
CA LEU A 41 8.03 13.09 -11.78
C LEU A 41 6.56 12.70 -11.83
N LEU A 42 6.20 11.96 -12.88
CA LEU A 42 4.90 11.34 -13.06
C LEU A 42 5.08 9.83 -12.96
N VAL A 43 4.48 9.21 -11.95
CA VAL A 43 4.39 7.75 -11.89
C VAL A 43 3.06 7.36 -12.51
N ILE A 44 3.11 6.64 -13.63
CA ILE A 44 1.98 6.21 -14.43
C ILE A 44 1.79 4.72 -14.18
N SER A 45 0.57 4.31 -13.86
CA SER A 45 0.24 2.91 -13.66
C SER A 45 -0.22 2.25 -14.95
N ARG A 46 0.28 1.05 -15.24
CA ARG A 46 -0.28 0.11 -16.24
C ARG A 46 -1.41 -0.72 -15.64
N GLN A 47 -1.23 -1.09 -14.37
CA GLN A 47 -2.22 -1.75 -13.54
C GLN A 47 -2.50 -0.86 -12.32
N HIS A 48 -3.74 -0.78 -11.83
CA HIS A 48 -4.13 0.10 -10.72
C HIS A 48 -3.55 -0.30 -9.34
N ILE A 49 -2.22 -0.19 -9.16
CA ILE A 49 -1.48 -0.62 -7.97
C ILE A 49 -0.92 0.61 -7.23
N LEU A 50 -1.80 1.30 -6.50
CA LEU A 50 -1.48 2.57 -5.84
C LEU A 50 -0.29 2.49 -4.87
N GLN A 51 -0.19 1.41 -4.08
CA GLN A 51 0.87 1.22 -3.09
C GLN A 51 2.26 1.22 -3.76
N HIS A 52 2.37 0.53 -4.89
CA HIS A 52 3.62 0.43 -5.64
C HIS A 52 4.03 1.78 -6.22
N MET A 53 3.09 2.53 -6.80
CA MET A 53 3.35 3.87 -7.32
C MET A 53 3.94 4.79 -6.24
N ILE A 54 3.33 4.81 -5.05
CA ILE A 54 3.78 5.66 -3.93
C ILE A 54 5.15 5.22 -3.43
N LYS A 55 5.36 3.91 -3.27
CA LYS A 55 6.65 3.35 -2.81
C LYS A 55 7.78 3.69 -3.78
N THR A 56 7.57 3.49 -5.07
CA THR A 56 8.55 3.80 -6.10
C THR A 56 8.82 5.30 -6.20
N GLY A 57 7.77 6.14 -6.20
CA GLY A 57 7.93 7.59 -6.22
C GLY A 57 8.77 8.10 -5.05
N ARG A 58 8.49 7.62 -3.83
CA ARG A 58 9.31 7.96 -2.63
C ARG A 58 10.75 7.50 -2.75
N ARG A 59 10.96 6.27 -3.22
CA ARG A 59 12.30 5.70 -3.39
C ARG A 59 13.15 6.57 -4.32
N ILE A 60 12.61 6.94 -5.48
CA ILE A 60 13.33 7.76 -6.47
C ILE A 60 13.63 9.15 -5.91
N LEU A 61 12.65 9.79 -5.24
CA LEU A 61 12.87 11.09 -4.59
C LEU A 61 13.96 11.02 -3.50
N LYS A 62 13.95 9.96 -2.68
CA LYS A 62 14.97 9.72 -1.66
C LYS A 62 16.36 9.50 -2.26
N GLN A 63 16.45 8.72 -3.35
CA GLN A 63 17.71 8.49 -4.08
C GLN A 63 18.27 9.79 -4.68
N ALA A 64 17.41 10.75 -5.00
CA ALA A 64 17.79 12.08 -5.46
C ALA A 64 17.99 13.09 -4.31
N ASN A 65 18.19 12.63 -3.08
CA ASN A 65 18.47 13.43 -1.87
C ASN A 65 17.34 14.38 -1.43
N TYR A 66 16.08 14.07 -1.75
CA TYR A 66 14.93 14.77 -1.18
C TYR A 66 14.46 14.08 0.10
N SER A 67 14.39 14.83 1.18
CA SER A 67 13.79 14.40 2.44
C SER A 67 12.26 14.45 2.40
N GLN A 68 11.58 13.76 3.32
CA GLN A 68 10.13 13.61 3.25
C GLN A 68 9.39 14.96 3.35
N GLU A 69 9.89 15.88 4.16
CA GLU A 69 9.40 17.24 4.32
C GLU A 69 9.58 18.11 3.06
N ASN A 70 10.61 17.80 2.26
CA ASN A 70 10.90 18.46 0.99
C ASN A 70 10.26 17.73 -0.20
N THR A 71 9.29 16.86 0.05
CA THR A 71 8.56 16.16 -0.99
C THR A 71 7.06 16.37 -0.91
N ARG A 72 6.40 16.33 -2.07
CA ARG A 72 4.94 16.34 -2.17
C ARG A 72 4.49 15.28 -3.16
N LEU A 73 3.69 14.33 -2.68
CA LEU A 73 3.16 13.23 -3.49
C LEU A 73 1.63 13.23 -3.48
N GLY A 74 1.00 13.05 -4.63
CA GLY A 74 -0.45 13.05 -4.71
C GLY A 74 -1.01 13.13 -6.12
N PHE A 75 -2.32 13.32 -6.18
CA PHE A 75 -3.14 13.20 -7.39
C PHE A 75 -3.97 14.45 -7.57
N HIS A 76 -4.10 14.92 -8.82
CA HIS A 76 -5.09 15.92 -9.15
C HIS A 76 -6.48 15.30 -9.25
N VAL A 77 -7.50 16.07 -8.85
CA VAL A 77 -8.91 15.71 -8.95
C VAL A 77 -9.53 16.59 -10.05
N PRO A 78 -10.35 16.01 -10.96
CA PRO A 78 -11.12 16.78 -11.94
C PRO A 78 -11.87 17.96 -11.32
N PRO A 79 -12.08 19.07 -12.05
CA PRO A 79 -12.25 19.15 -13.50
C PRO A 79 -11.02 19.58 -14.31
N PHE A 80 -9.95 20.10 -13.69
CA PHE A 80 -8.80 20.65 -14.42
C PHE A 80 -7.70 19.59 -14.69
N LEU A 81 -8.10 18.38 -15.09
CA LEU A 81 -7.15 17.36 -15.52
C LEU A 81 -6.71 17.62 -16.96
N LYS A 82 -5.40 17.61 -17.20
CA LYS A 82 -4.88 17.61 -18.57
C LYS A 82 -5.02 16.26 -19.25
N ILE A 83 -4.96 15.18 -18.47
CA ILE A 83 -4.94 13.80 -18.96
C ILE A 83 -5.79 12.96 -18.00
N ASN A 84 -6.80 12.28 -18.52
CA ASN A 84 -7.69 11.41 -17.74
C ASN A 84 -7.13 9.98 -17.63
N HIS A 85 -5.94 9.88 -17.05
CA HIS A 85 -5.24 8.61 -16.78
C HIS A 85 -4.67 8.67 -15.38
N LEU A 86 -4.67 7.56 -14.63
CA LEU A 86 -4.14 7.54 -13.27
C LEU A 86 -2.62 7.78 -13.25
N HIS A 87 -2.21 8.95 -12.78
CA HIS A 87 -0.81 9.29 -12.58
C HIS A 87 -0.61 9.96 -11.22
N LEU A 88 0.47 9.57 -10.54
CA LEU A 88 0.90 10.16 -9.29
C LEU A 88 1.95 11.24 -9.58
N HIS A 89 1.72 12.44 -9.06
CA HIS A 89 2.74 13.50 -9.04
C HIS A 89 3.70 13.24 -7.89
N CYS A 90 5.00 13.25 -8.21
CA CYS A 90 6.09 13.15 -7.25
C CYS A 90 6.96 14.41 -7.39
N LEU A 91 6.85 15.30 -6.41
CA LEU A 91 7.50 16.62 -6.43
C LEU A 91 8.62 16.66 -5.40
N GLY A 92 9.81 17.03 -5.84
CA GLY A 92 10.92 17.48 -4.98
C GLY A 92 10.96 19.00 -4.93
N LEU A 93 10.76 19.56 -3.74
CA LEU A 93 10.66 21.00 -3.46
C LEU A 93 12.03 21.70 -3.49
N PRO A 94 12.10 23.03 -3.71
CA PRO A 94 10.99 24.00 -3.80
C PRO A 94 10.21 23.97 -5.11
N PHE A 95 9.01 24.59 -5.08
CA PHE A 95 8.28 24.95 -6.29
C PHE A 95 9.02 26.03 -7.08
N ARG A 96 8.89 26.03 -8.41
CA ARG A 96 9.50 27.05 -9.27
C ARG A 96 8.94 28.45 -8.99
N ASN A 97 7.65 28.53 -8.69
CA ASN A 97 7.01 29.75 -8.18
C ASN A 97 5.84 29.38 -7.25
N LYS A 98 5.46 30.33 -6.38
CA LYS A 98 4.41 30.10 -5.36
C LYS A 98 3.04 29.84 -5.99
N LEU A 99 2.72 30.51 -7.10
CA LEU A 99 1.43 30.40 -7.79
C LEU A 99 1.18 29.00 -8.35
N VAL A 100 2.21 28.37 -8.94
CA VAL A 100 2.14 26.98 -9.42
C VAL A 100 1.99 26.02 -8.24
N GLY A 101 2.65 26.31 -7.11
CA GLY A 101 2.52 25.53 -5.87
C GLY A 101 1.09 25.41 -5.36
N ILE A 102 0.22 26.40 -5.60
CA ILE A 102 -1.20 26.40 -5.18
C ILE A 102 -1.94 25.19 -5.76
N LYS A 103 -1.58 24.72 -6.96
CA LYS A 103 -2.19 23.53 -7.59
C LYS A 103 -1.95 22.24 -6.80
N TYR A 104 -0.91 22.21 -5.96
CA TYR A 104 -0.46 21.05 -5.19
C TYR A 104 -0.72 21.19 -3.68
N VAL A 105 -1.53 22.19 -3.31
CA VAL A 105 -2.07 22.35 -1.97
C VAL A 105 -3.22 21.38 -1.78
N GLU A 106 -3.24 20.67 -0.65
CA GLU A 106 -4.34 19.75 -0.35
C GLU A 106 -5.68 20.48 -0.32
N GLY A 107 -6.67 19.96 -1.03
CA GLY A 107 -7.97 20.62 -1.13
C GLY A 107 -8.94 19.87 -2.03
N LEU A 108 -9.73 20.64 -2.79
CA LEU A 108 -10.68 20.08 -3.75
C LEU A 108 -9.97 19.50 -4.98
N TRP A 109 -8.90 20.15 -5.42
CA TRP A 109 -8.20 19.88 -6.70
C TRP A 109 -6.99 18.96 -6.59
N TYR A 110 -6.53 18.69 -5.36
CA TYR A 110 -5.36 17.87 -5.11
C TYR A 110 -5.53 17.07 -3.82
N LYS A 111 -5.25 15.77 -3.90
CA LYS A 111 -5.29 14.84 -2.77
C LYS A 111 -3.92 14.23 -2.58
N SER A 112 -3.39 14.30 -1.36
CA SER A 112 -2.11 13.67 -1.04
C SER A 112 -2.22 12.15 -1.09
N ALA A 113 -1.12 11.53 -1.51
CA ALA A 113 -1.01 10.08 -1.62
C ALA A 113 -1.29 9.39 -0.27
N ASN A 114 -0.78 9.95 0.83
CA ASN A 114 -1.01 9.43 2.18
C ASN A 114 -2.49 9.41 2.57
N LYS A 115 -3.22 10.48 2.25
CA LYS A 115 -4.63 10.60 2.60
C LYS A 115 -5.49 9.57 1.86
N ILE A 116 -5.21 9.37 0.57
CA ILE A 116 -5.87 8.33 -0.23
C ILE A 116 -5.54 6.95 0.32
N LEU A 117 -4.27 6.69 0.64
CA LEU A 117 -3.83 5.41 1.17
C LEU A 117 -4.53 5.05 2.49
N LYS A 118 -4.59 6.03 3.40
CA LYS A 118 -5.29 5.90 4.67
C LYS A 118 -6.77 5.59 4.44
N LYS A 119 -7.45 6.37 3.60
CA LYS A 119 -8.87 6.17 3.29
C LYS A 119 -9.15 4.78 2.70
N LEU A 120 -8.35 4.33 1.74
CA LEU A 120 -8.50 3.00 1.14
C LEU A 120 -8.25 1.88 2.16
N SER A 121 -7.30 2.07 3.08
CA SER A 121 -7.03 1.10 4.15
C SER A 121 -8.21 0.98 5.13
N GLU A 122 -8.85 2.10 5.46
CA GLU A 122 -10.02 2.15 6.33
C GLU A 122 -11.25 1.53 5.66
N GLU A 123 -11.49 1.83 4.38
CA GLU A 123 -12.57 1.23 3.59
C GLU A 123 -12.40 -0.29 3.49
N ARG A 124 -11.18 -0.76 3.23
CA ARG A 124 -10.86 -2.19 3.21
C ARG A 124 -11.14 -2.86 4.56
N ARG A 125 -10.84 -2.19 5.68
CA ARG A 125 -11.16 -2.70 7.04
C ARG A 125 -12.67 -2.77 7.28
N ARG A 126 -13.42 -1.72 6.88
CA ARG A 126 -14.89 -1.68 7.00
C ARG A 126 -15.56 -2.80 6.20
N ALA A 127 -15.11 -3.03 4.96
CA ALA A 127 -15.62 -4.11 4.12
C ALA A 127 -15.39 -5.51 4.74
N LYS A 128 -14.20 -5.76 5.29
CA LYS A 128 -13.89 -7.02 6.00
C LYS A 128 -14.79 -7.23 7.22
N ASN A 129 -14.97 -6.21 8.05
CA ASN A 129 -15.81 -6.30 9.26
C ASN A 129 -17.28 -6.56 8.92
N SER A 130 -17.79 -5.94 7.85
CA SER A 130 -19.17 -6.17 7.39
C SER A 130 -19.40 -7.61 6.89
N SER A 131 -18.40 -8.22 6.25
CA SER A 131 -18.47 -9.60 5.74
C SER A 131 -18.44 -10.63 6.89
N SER A 132 -17.60 -10.40 7.90
CA SER A 132 -17.54 -11.24 9.11
C SER A 132 -18.83 -11.19 9.93
N ASN A 133 -19.47 -10.02 10.04
CA ASN A 133 -20.74 -9.86 10.75
C ASN A 133 -21.92 -10.52 10.01
N LYS A 134 -21.93 -10.50 8.67
CA LYS A 134 -22.93 -11.21 7.85
C LYS A 134 -22.83 -12.73 8.01
N CYS A 135 -21.61 -13.27 8.03
CA CYS A 135 -21.37 -14.71 8.27
C CYS A 135 -21.85 -15.14 9.66
N LYS A 136 -21.57 -14.36 10.72
CA LYS A 136 -22.05 -14.65 12.09
C LYS A 136 -23.59 -14.60 12.20
N LYS A 137 -24.27 -13.68 11.50
CA LYS A 137 -25.74 -13.59 11.47
C LYS A 137 -26.40 -14.79 10.76
N SER A 138 -25.76 -15.32 9.70
CA SER A 138 -26.23 -16.54 9.01
C SER A 138 -26.10 -17.81 9.86
N LYS A 139 -25.03 -17.93 10.67
CA LYS A 139 -24.83 -19.07 11.58
C LYS A 139 -25.80 -19.07 12.76
N ARG A 140 -26.15 -17.90 13.29
CA ARG A 140 -27.14 -17.74 14.39
C ARG A 140 -28.57 -18.05 13.95
N SER A 141 -28.93 -17.77 12.70
CA SER A 141 -30.25 -18.11 12.13
C SER A 141 -30.38 -19.61 11.85
N HIS A 142 -29.31 -20.29 11.41
CA HIS A 142 -29.31 -21.75 11.28
C HIS A 142 -29.32 -22.50 12.62
N ALA A 143 -28.68 -21.96 13.65
CA ALA A 143 -28.77 -22.52 15.01
C ALA A 143 -30.19 -22.38 15.60
N LYS A 144 -30.91 -21.28 15.30
CA LYS A 144 -32.31 -21.11 15.71
C LYS A 144 -33.27 -22.04 14.98
N SER A 145 -33.08 -22.31 13.68
CA SER A 145 -33.95 -23.24 12.94
C SER A 145 -33.74 -24.71 13.31
N ARG A 146 -32.58 -25.08 13.87
CA ARG A 146 -32.30 -26.46 14.33
C ARG A 146 -32.89 -26.75 15.72
N LYS A 147 -33.11 -25.73 16.55
CA LYS A 147 -33.71 -25.88 17.89
C LYS A 147 -35.23 -26.07 17.84
N GLN A 148 -35.89 -25.51 16.83
CA GLN A 148 -37.34 -25.60 16.65
C GLN A 148 -37.81 -26.96 16.09
N ARG A 149 -36.91 -27.76 15.48
CA ARG A 149 -37.24 -29.10 14.97
C ARG A 149 -37.18 -30.20 16.05
N TYR A 150 -36.79 -29.87 17.29
CA TYR A 150 -36.76 -30.82 18.40
C TYR A 150 -37.98 -30.71 19.33
N GLU A 151 -38.79 -29.64 19.22
CA GLU A 151 -39.97 -29.43 20.05
C GLU A 151 -41.27 -29.99 19.41
N ASP A 152 -41.27 -30.32 18.11
CA ASP A 152 -42.45 -30.85 17.41
C ASP A 152 -42.55 -32.39 17.40
N ASN A 153 -41.61 -33.11 18.04
CA ASN A 153 -41.60 -34.58 18.07
C ASN A 153 -41.84 -35.19 19.46
N GLU A 154 -42.27 -34.39 20.44
CA GLU A 154 -42.53 -34.84 21.82
C GLU A 154 -44.02 -35.01 22.15
N SER A 155 -44.86 -35.29 21.15
CA SER A 155 -46.22 -35.80 21.35
C SER A 155 -46.30 -37.26 20.91
N GLY A 156 -45.60 -38.15 21.62
CA GLY A 156 -45.72 -39.58 21.36
C GLY A 156 -44.75 -40.44 22.17
N VAL A 157 -45.34 -41.31 22.98
CA VAL A 157 -44.73 -42.50 23.61
C VAL A 157 -44.14 -42.28 25.00
N GLN A 158 -44.99 -42.60 25.99
CA GLN A 158 -44.60 -43.07 27.31
C GLN A 158 -43.79 -44.37 27.18
N THR A 159 -42.67 -44.48 27.90
CA THR A 159 -42.36 -45.66 28.72
C THR A 159 -41.26 -45.33 29.73
N SER A 160 -41.54 -45.69 30.97
CA SER A 160 -40.64 -45.85 32.11
C SER A 160 -39.29 -46.47 31.78
N VAL A 161 -38.19 -45.97 32.36
CA VAL A 161 -37.29 -46.71 33.27
C VAL A 161 -36.41 -45.70 34.04
N SER A 162 -36.25 -45.99 35.33
CA SER A 162 -35.45 -45.40 36.40
C SER A 162 -33.98 -45.09 36.12
N GLY A 163 -33.46 -44.01 36.73
CA GLY A 163 -32.01 -43.79 36.89
C GLY A 163 -31.65 -42.48 37.60
N SER A 164 -31.45 -42.58 38.92
CA SER A 164 -30.88 -41.64 39.91
C SER A 164 -30.20 -40.33 39.46
N CYS A 165 -30.61 -39.22 40.10
CA CYS A 165 -29.83 -37.99 40.29
C CYS A 165 -28.60 -38.23 41.19
N VAL A 166 -27.52 -37.45 41.06
CA VAL A 166 -27.03 -36.45 42.05
C VAL A 166 -26.12 -35.42 41.34
N GLU A 167 -26.25 -34.17 41.78
CA GLU A 167 -25.66 -32.92 41.28
C GLU A 167 -24.15 -32.69 41.52
N SER A 168 -23.65 -31.76 40.70
CA SER A 168 -22.70 -30.67 40.98
C SER A 168 -21.37 -30.94 41.73
N ASN A 169 -20.28 -30.53 41.09
CA ASN A 169 -19.62 -29.28 41.51
C ASN A 169 -18.72 -28.73 40.40
N GLY A 170 -18.89 -27.44 40.11
CA GLY A 170 -18.08 -26.70 39.16
C GLY A 170 -16.71 -26.36 39.71
N VAL A 171 -15.74 -26.25 38.81
CA VAL A 171 -14.55 -25.43 39.01
C VAL A 171 -14.32 -24.63 37.73
N ASN A 172 -14.41 -23.31 37.89
CA ASN A 172 -13.94 -22.32 36.94
C ASN A 172 -12.44 -22.54 36.68
N THR A 173 -12.03 -22.56 35.41
CA THR A 173 -10.64 -22.25 35.04
C THR A 173 -10.65 -20.97 34.22
N SER A 174 -10.16 -19.94 34.90
CA SER A 174 -9.77 -18.64 34.40
C SER A 174 -8.54 -18.72 33.49
N ASP A 175 -8.47 -17.77 32.57
CA ASP A 175 -7.27 -17.14 32.00
C ASP A 175 -5.94 -17.90 32.17
N ALA A 176 -5.48 -18.53 31.10
CA ALA A 176 -4.06 -18.79 30.91
C ALA A 176 -3.45 -17.61 30.14
N GLY A 177 -2.89 -16.67 30.90
CA GLY A 177 -1.92 -15.70 30.40
C GLY A 177 -0.70 -16.44 29.87
N VAL A 178 -0.33 -16.15 28.63
CA VAL A 178 0.96 -16.58 28.07
C VAL A 178 2.00 -15.59 28.58
N SER A 179 2.77 -16.05 29.56
CA SER A 179 3.92 -15.35 30.12
C SER A 179 5.08 -15.31 29.12
N ASP A 180 5.63 -14.11 28.97
CA ASP A 180 6.94 -13.78 28.41
C ASP A 180 8.00 -14.80 28.81
N ALA A 181 8.57 -15.49 27.83
CA ALA A 181 9.88 -16.13 27.96
C ALA A 181 10.91 -15.14 27.42
N GLY A 182 11.65 -14.51 28.34
CA GLY A 182 12.81 -13.68 28.01
C GLY A 182 13.80 -14.49 27.18
N VAL A 183 14.04 -14.02 25.96
CA VAL A 183 15.14 -14.48 25.11
C VAL A 183 16.40 -13.87 25.68
N ASN A 184 17.38 -14.71 26.01
CA ASN A 184 18.67 -14.27 26.53
C ASN A 184 19.38 -13.42 25.46
N ASP A 185 19.92 -12.26 25.86
CA ASP A 185 20.52 -11.25 24.97
C ASP A 185 21.66 -11.80 24.06
N GLU A 186 22.20 -12.97 24.37
CA GLU A 186 23.25 -13.65 23.59
C GLU A 186 22.72 -14.41 22.36
N GLU A 187 21.45 -14.84 22.35
CA GLU A 187 20.83 -15.57 21.22
C GLU A 187 20.38 -14.60 20.11
N GLU A 188 19.97 -13.38 20.47
CA GLU A 188 19.57 -12.35 19.50
C GLU A 188 20.78 -11.85 18.68
N GLU A 189 21.95 -11.74 19.31
CA GLU A 189 23.18 -11.35 18.61
C GLU A 189 23.64 -12.43 17.62
N GLN A 190 23.47 -13.72 17.96
CA GLN A 190 23.79 -14.82 17.04
C GLN A 190 22.85 -14.87 15.82
N ILE A 191 21.55 -14.59 16.02
CA ILE A 191 20.57 -14.50 14.93
C ILE A 191 20.88 -13.30 14.01
N GLN A 192 21.27 -12.15 14.58
CA GLN A 192 21.66 -10.97 13.80
C GLN A 192 22.96 -11.20 13.02
N GLN A 193 23.95 -11.88 13.60
CA GLN A 193 25.19 -12.22 12.89
C GLN A 193 24.98 -13.26 11.78
N MET A 194 24.04 -14.20 11.96
CA MET A 194 23.66 -15.16 10.92
C MET A 194 22.95 -14.47 9.74
N GLN A 195 22.04 -13.54 10.01
CA GLN A 195 21.36 -12.75 8.96
C GLN A 195 22.32 -11.81 8.19
N LEU A 196 23.32 -11.23 8.86
CA LEU A 196 24.35 -10.41 8.18
C LEU A 196 25.25 -11.24 7.26
N LYS A 197 25.56 -12.49 7.62
CA LYS A 197 26.34 -13.41 6.78
C LYS A 197 25.58 -13.81 5.52
N GLU A 198 24.27 -14.04 5.60
CA GLU A 198 23.44 -14.30 4.41
C GLU A 198 23.33 -13.08 3.47
N LEU A 199 23.25 -11.87 4.03
CA LEU A 199 23.26 -10.62 3.25
C LEU A 199 24.59 -10.36 2.53
N ASN A 200 25.72 -10.76 3.13
CA ASN A 200 27.03 -10.62 2.49
C ASN A 200 27.28 -11.70 1.43
N ASN A 201 26.86 -12.94 1.68
CA ASN A 201 26.93 -14.00 0.66
C ASN A 201 26.02 -13.72 -0.55
N HIS A 202 24.92 -12.97 -0.37
CA HIS A 202 24.07 -12.58 -1.50
C HIS A 202 24.65 -11.42 -2.35
N LYS A 203 25.56 -10.61 -1.79
CA LYS A 203 26.26 -9.54 -2.54
C LYS A 203 27.31 -10.09 -3.50
N ASP A 204 27.93 -11.21 -3.16
CA ASP A 204 28.93 -11.86 -4.02
C ASP A 204 28.29 -12.64 -5.19
N GLY A 205 26.99 -12.96 -5.10
CA GLY A 205 26.23 -13.66 -6.14
C GLY A 205 25.47 -12.78 -7.15
N MET A 206 25.48 -11.46 -7.00
CA MET A 206 24.71 -10.52 -7.85
C MET A 206 25.57 -9.73 -8.85
N ASN A 207 26.84 -10.10 -9.03
CA ASN A 207 27.77 -9.34 -9.88
C ASN A 207 27.74 -9.71 -11.37
N ASN A 208 26.68 -10.36 -11.87
CA ASN A 208 26.60 -10.81 -13.27
C ASN A 208 25.23 -10.65 -13.93
N GLN A 209 24.45 -9.61 -13.60
CA GLN A 209 23.33 -9.18 -14.46
C GLN A 209 23.23 -7.66 -14.55
N LYS A 210 23.89 -7.12 -15.59
CA LYS A 210 23.47 -5.98 -16.40
C LYS A 210 23.10 -4.69 -15.63
N LEU A 211 24.13 -3.98 -15.18
CA LEU A 211 24.08 -2.55 -14.85
C LEU A 211 23.75 -1.72 -16.11
N THR A 212 22.47 -1.52 -16.41
CA THR A 212 22.04 -0.47 -17.35
C THR A 212 21.94 0.86 -16.60
N LYS A 213 22.94 1.72 -16.84
CA LYS A 213 22.97 3.19 -16.67
C LYS A 213 21.79 3.82 -15.92
N ILE A 214 22.01 4.12 -14.64
CA ILE A 214 21.32 5.23 -13.97
C ILE A 214 22.07 6.50 -14.38
N SER A 215 21.58 7.23 -15.38
CA SER A 215 22.06 8.58 -15.68
C SER A 215 21.43 9.57 -14.71
N ILE A 216 22.07 9.80 -13.57
CA ILE A 216 21.79 10.99 -12.75
C ILE A 216 22.46 12.17 -13.47
N ILE A 217 21.71 12.91 -14.27
CA ILE A 217 22.19 14.20 -14.79
C ILE A 217 22.15 15.18 -13.61
N SER A 218 23.35 15.47 -13.07
CA SER A 218 23.60 16.59 -12.17
C SER A 218 23.15 17.88 -12.85
N GLN A 219 22.07 18.50 -12.37
CA GLN A 219 21.66 19.82 -12.84
C GLN A 219 22.59 20.87 -12.22
N ALA A 220 23.43 21.48 -13.06
CA ALA A 220 24.22 22.65 -12.70
C ALA A 220 23.31 23.84 -12.30
N PRO A 221 23.78 24.74 -11.41
CA PRO A 221 23.01 25.92 -11.03
C PRO A 221 22.89 26.90 -12.22
N ILE A 222 21.66 27.26 -12.57
CA ILE A 222 21.37 28.38 -13.46
C ILE A 222 21.69 29.66 -12.67
N ILE A 223 22.82 30.29 -13.00
CA ILE A 223 23.12 31.66 -12.60
C ILE A 223 22.15 32.57 -13.35
N VAL A 224 21.18 33.14 -12.64
CA VAL A 224 20.40 34.28 -13.10
C VAL A 224 21.14 35.54 -12.63
N ASN A 225 21.82 36.20 -13.57
CA ASN A 225 22.19 37.60 -13.39
C ASN A 225 20.93 38.45 -13.55
N VAL A 226 20.53 39.11 -12.47
CA VAL A 226 19.69 40.32 -12.48
C VAL A 226 20.37 41.32 -11.57
#